data_AF-A0A929ZHC5-F1
#
_entry.id   AF-A0A929ZHC5-F1
#
_cell.length_a   1.000
_cell.length_b   1.000
_cell.length_c   1.000
_cell.angle_alpha   90.00
_cell.angle_beta   90.00
_cell.angle_gamma   90.00
#
_symmetry.space_group_name_H-M   'P 1'
#
loop_
_entity.id
_entity.type
_entity.pdbx_description
1 polymer ?
#
loop_
_entity_poly.entity_id
_entity_poly.type
_entity_poly.pdbx_seq_one_letter_code
_entity_poly.pdbx_strand_id
1 'polypeptide(L)'
;SGAGPQSGVPDEGNQAPEVNVADNDQRCDLTNLQPAIDSQQEAGGTTYVEIGFTNEGPSCWIGGFPQVIFSGGGSVISTAVREGEDPGNVYTVAQGGRVGVTLTAESTDGVDGCNPADSELVDIMPEAGSGATSLQLTLRVCQEMPSVSVSPFEPR
;
A
#
# COMPACT_ATOMS: atom_id res chain seq x y z
N SER A 1 29.83 -15.63 57.68
CA SER A 1 29.65 -16.43 56.45
C SER A 1 28.43 -15.92 55.70
N GLY A 2 28.56 -15.69 54.39
CA GLY A 2 27.53 -15.20 53.43
C GLY A 2 27.65 -13.68 53.16
N ALA A 3 28.31 -13.15 52.11
CA ALA A 3 28.03 -13.22 50.66
C ALA A 3 26.55 -12.89 50.34
N GLY A 4 26.13 -11.87 49.59
CA GLY A 4 26.68 -10.75 48.80
C GLY A 4 25.44 -10.02 48.21
N PRO A 5 25.55 -8.83 47.59
CA PRO A 5 24.40 -8.13 47.02
C PRO A 5 24.04 -8.71 45.64
N GLN A 6 22.75 -8.92 45.35
CA GLN A 6 22.25 -9.19 43.99
C GLN A 6 21.11 -8.21 43.70
N SER A 7 21.40 -7.12 43.00
CA SER A 7 21.26 -6.96 41.55
C SER A 7 19.83 -7.19 41.05
N GLY A 8 19.12 -6.08 40.83
CA GLY A 8 18.07 -5.97 39.84
C GLY A 8 18.52 -4.92 38.83
N VAL A 9 19.40 -5.33 37.91
CA VAL A 9 19.66 -4.56 36.68
C VAL A 9 18.40 -4.71 35.83
N PRO A 10 17.80 -3.64 35.26
CA PRO A 10 16.83 -3.82 34.21
C PRO A 10 17.51 -4.59 33.06
N ASP A 11 16.81 -5.57 32.51
CA ASP A 11 17.25 -6.33 31.35
C ASP A 11 17.22 -5.40 30.12
N GLU A 12 18.25 -4.56 29.97
CA GLU A 12 18.56 -3.85 28.72
C GLU A 12 19.26 -4.84 27.77
N GLY A 13 18.50 -5.86 27.38
CA GLY A 13 18.94 -6.96 26.54
C GLY A 13 18.11 -7.03 25.26
N ASN A 14 18.53 -6.28 24.25
CA ASN A 14 18.28 -6.58 22.83
C ASN A 14 16.97 -6.08 22.16
N GLN A 15 16.59 -4.81 22.30
CA GLN A 15 15.67 -4.17 21.35
C GLN A 15 16.45 -3.31 20.34
N ALA A 16 16.94 -3.93 19.27
CA ALA A 16 17.26 -3.22 18.03
C ALA A 16 15.94 -2.91 17.28
N PRO A 17 15.92 -1.83 16.49
CA PRO A 17 15.08 -0.66 16.70
C PRO A 17 13.58 -0.92 16.58
N GLU A 18 12.80 -0.27 17.46
CA GLU A 18 11.49 0.27 17.05
C GLU A 18 11.76 1.12 15.80
N VAL A 19 11.15 0.77 14.66
CA VAL A 19 11.38 1.47 13.39
C VAL A 19 11.23 2.98 13.59
N ASN A 20 12.26 3.75 13.21
CA ASN A 20 12.25 5.20 13.33
C ASN A 20 11.44 5.80 12.18
N VAL A 21 10.18 6.16 12.46
CA VAL A 21 9.25 6.78 11.48
C VAL A 21 9.68 8.17 11.00
N ALA A 22 10.65 8.81 11.65
CA ALA A 22 11.25 10.06 11.20
C ALA A 22 12.44 9.86 10.25
N ASP A 23 12.94 8.62 10.12
CA ASP A 23 14.04 8.25 9.24
C ASP A 23 13.50 7.72 7.91
N ASN A 24 13.60 8.52 6.85
CA ASN A 24 13.13 8.12 5.52
C ASN A 24 13.89 6.93 4.94
N ASP A 25 15.10 6.62 5.43
CA ASP A 25 15.86 5.45 4.98
C ASP A 25 15.25 4.15 5.55
N GLN A 26 14.39 4.24 6.58
CA GLN A 26 13.63 3.12 7.14
C GLN A 26 12.20 3.01 6.59
N ARG A 27 11.83 3.87 5.64
CA ARG A 27 10.55 3.74 4.94
C ARG A 27 10.56 2.46 4.12
N CYS A 28 9.41 1.80 4.02
CA CYS A 28 9.28 0.58 3.24
C CYS A 28 9.66 0.82 1.77
N ASP A 29 10.60 0.01 1.28
CA ASP A 29 10.86 -0.14 -0.14
C ASP A 29 9.80 -1.08 -0.73
N LEU A 30 9.01 -0.58 -1.69
CA LEU A 30 7.91 -1.36 -2.25
C LEU A 30 8.36 -2.60 -3.02
N THR A 31 9.63 -2.71 -3.42
CA THR A 31 10.16 -3.96 -4.01
C THR A 31 10.19 -5.12 -3.02
N ASN A 32 10.21 -4.85 -1.71
CA ASN A 32 10.14 -5.85 -0.65
C ASN A 32 8.70 -6.15 -0.21
N LEU A 33 7.72 -5.47 -0.79
CA LEU A 33 6.31 -5.65 -0.49
C LEU A 33 5.68 -6.52 -1.57
N GLN A 34 5.38 -7.78 -1.24
CA GLN A 34 4.74 -8.72 -2.14
C GLN A 34 3.22 -8.44 -2.20
N PRO A 35 2.69 -7.94 -3.33
CA PRO A 35 1.28 -7.61 -3.44
C PRO A 35 0.43 -8.86 -3.70
N ALA A 36 -0.82 -8.81 -3.24
CA ALA A 36 -1.87 -9.77 -3.55
C ALA A 36 -3.25 -9.09 -3.53
N ILE A 37 -4.18 -9.58 -4.34
CA ILE A 37 -5.60 -9.21 -4.22
C ILE A 37 -6.18 -10.00 -3.05
N ASP A 38 -6.56 -9.28 -1.99
CA ASP A 38 -7.20 -9.87 -0.81
C ASP A 38 -8.70 -10.07 -1.04
N SER A 39 -9.36 -9.08 -1.65
CA SER A 39 -10.76 -9.17 -2.02
C SER A 39 -11.11 -8.28 -3.21
N GLN A 40 -12.13 -8.68 -3.96
CA GLN A 40 -12.74 -7.88 -5.02
C GLN A 40 -14.24 -8.03 -4.93
N GLN A 41 -14.95 -6.91 -4.70
CA GLN A 41 -16.38 -6.88 -4.44
C GLN A 41 -17.03 -5.78 -5.27
N GLU A 42 -18.25 -6.01 -5.74
CA GLU A 42 -19.03 -5.01 -6.45
C GLU A 42 -20.31 -4.69 -5.66
N ALA A 43 -20.56 -3.40 -5.42
CA ALA A 43 -21.76 -2.92 -4.75
C ALA A 43 -22.23 -1.61 -5.39
N GLY A 44 -23.48 -1.58 -5.86
CA GLY A 44 -24.10 -0.36 -6.37
C GLY A 44 -23.43 0.24 -7.62
N GLY A 45 -22.77 -0.58 -8.44
CA GLY A 45 -21.99 -0.11 -9.59
C GLY A 45 -20.58 0.38 -9.24
N THR A 46 -20.15 0.23 -7.99
CA THR A 46 -18.78 0.50 -7.55
C THR A 46 -18.07 -0.81 -7.29
N THR A 47 -16.85 -0.96 -7.82
CA THR A 47 -15.96 -2.08 -7.50
C THR A 47 -14.97 -1.65 -6.43
N TYR A 48 -14.88 -2.44 -5.36
CA TYR A 48 -13.90 -2.30 -4.28
C TYR A 48 -12.87 -3.41 -4.41
N VAL A 49 -11.60 -3.04 -4.54
CA VAL A 49 -10.48 -4.00 -4.61
C VAL A 49 -9.57 -3.75 -3.43
N GLU A 50 -9.45 -4.75 -2.55
CA GLU A 50 -8.47 -4.72 -1.47
C GLU A 50 -7.17 -5.35 -1.94
N ILE A 51 -6.10 -4.57 -1.90
CA ILE A 51 -4.76 -5.02 -2.21
C ILE A 51 -3.98 -5.09 -0.91
N GLY A 52 -3.51 -6.30 -0.57
CA GLY A 52 -2.63 -6.55 0.55
C GLY A 52 -1.17 -6.64 0.11
N PHE A 53 -0.27 -6.18 0.96
CA PHE A 53 1.18 -6.24 0.76
C PHE A 53 1.81 -6.94 1.95
N THR A 54 2.53 -8.03 1.68
CA THR A 54 3.32 -8.73 2.70
C THR A 54 4.76 -8.23 2.66
N ASN A 55 5.30 -7.79 3.80
CA ASN A 55 6.69 -7.35 3.88
C ASN A 55 7.64 -8.55 3.90
N GLU A 56 8.34 -8.80 2.81
CA GLU A 56 9.36 -9.86 2.71
C GLU A 56 10.77 -9.37 3.10
N GLY A 57 10.93 -8.04 3.27
CA GLY A 57 12.17 -7.39 3.67
C GLY A 57 12.31 -7.18 5.18
N PRO A 58 13.25 -6.31 5.61
CA PRO A 58 13.38 -5.94 7.02
C PRO A 58 12.17 -5.12 7.50
N SER A 59 12.00 -5.02 8.82
CA SER A 59 11.00 -4.12 9.40
C SER A 59 11.19 -2.69 8.89
N CYS A 60 10.10 -2.05 8.49
CA CYS A 60 10.08 -0.72 7.90
C CYS A 60 8.84 0.06 8.35
N TRP A 61 8.70 1.32 7.95
CA TRP A 61 7.48 2.10 8.16
C TRP A 61 6.85 2.56 6.86
N ILE A 62 5.52 2.72 6.86
CA ILE A 62 4.75 3.16 5.70
C ILE A 62 3.61 4.08 6.13
N GLY A 63 3.21 4.99 5.26
CA GLY A 63 2.11 5.92 5.48
C GLY A 63 1.78 6.68 4.20
N GLY A 64 0.73 7.50 4.27
CA GLY A 64 0.20 8.24 3.13
C GLY A 64 -0.38 7.33 2.06
N PHE A 65 -0.37 7.81 0.80
CA PHE A 65 -0.91 7.10 -0.35
C PHE A 65 0.19 6.52 -1.24
N PRO A 66 -0.07 5.41 -1.93
CA PRO A 66 0.67 5.06 -3.13
C PRO A 66 0.19 5.85 -4.34
N GLN A 67 1.04 5.93 -5.36
CA GLN A 67 0.60 6.14 -6.74
C GLN A 67 0.22 4.79 -7.35
N VAL A 68 -0.93 4.74 -8.00
CA VAL A 68 -1.46 3.52 -8.64
C VAL A 68 -1.71 3.81 -10.11
N ILE A 69 -1.01 3.09 -10.99
CA ILE A 69 -1.08 3.25 -12.43
C ILE A 69 -1.70 1.99 -13.04
N PHE A 70 -2.75 2.18 -13.83
CA PHE A 70 -3.39 1.12 -14.59
C PHE A 70 -2.79 1.09 -15.99
N SER A 71 -2.34 -0.08 -16.44
CA SER A 71 -1.85 -0.29 -17.79
C SER A 71 -2.52 -1.48 -18.46
N GLY A 72 -2.57 -1.45 -19.79
CA GLY A 72 -3.11 -2.52 -20.63
C GLY A 72 -2.75 -2.27 -22.08
N GLY A 73 -2.57 -3.35 -22.85
CA GLY A 73 -2.14 -3.25 -24.26
C GLY A 73 -0.75 -2.64 -24.43
N GLY A 74 0.09 -2.68 -23.39
CA GLY A 74 1.45 -2.13 -23.39
C GLY A 74 1.55 -0.62 -23.12
N SER A 75 0.45 0.05 -22.73
CA SER A 75 0.42 1.48 -22.42
C SER A 75 -0.29 1.77 -21.10
N VAL A 76 0.02 2.94 -20.51
CA VAL A 76 -0.75 3.48 -19.38
C VAL A 76 -2.15 3.86 -19.86
N ILE A 77 -3.16 3.46 -19.09
CA ILE A 77 -4.58 3.75 -19.33
C ILE A 77 -5.02 4.93 -18.48
N SER A 78 -4.76 4.86 -17.17
CA SER A 78 -5.20 5.85 -16.18
C SER A 78 -4.38 5.74 -14.88
N THR A 79 -4.57 6.69 -13.98
CA THR A 79 -3.94 6.73 -12.66
C THR A 79 -5.02 6.94 -11.60
N ALA A 80 -4.94 6.22 -10.48
CA ALA A 80 -5.87 6.43 -9.37
C ALA A 80 -5.65 7.81 -8.73
N VAL A 81 -6.72 8.40 -8.22
CA VAL A 81 -6.65 9.60 -7.37
C VAL A 81 -6.71 9.23 -5.91
N ARG A 82 -6.23 10.09 -5.02
CA ARG A 82 -6.31 9.85 -3.58
C ARG A 82 -7.76 9.89 -3.11
N GLU A 83 -8.13 8.96 -2.25
CA GLU A 83 -9.41 8.98 -1.55
C GLU A 83 -9.31 9.91 -0.33
N GLY A 84 -9.89 11.11 -0.45
CA GLY A 84 -9.93 12.08 0.64
C GLY A 84 -8.58 12.75 0.93
N GLU A 85 -8.45 13.28 2.15
CA GLU A 85 -7.22 13.91 2.63
C GLU A 85 -6.29 12.87 3.28
N ASP A 86 -4.99 13.15 3.28
CA ASP A 86 -4.01 12.30 3.96
C ASP A 86 -4.24 12.35 5.49
N PRO A 87 -4.58 11.23 6.14
CA PRO A 87 -4.78 11.22 7.57
C PRO A 87 -3.48 11.46 8.36
N GLY A 88 -2.31 11.38 7.70
CA GLY A 88 -1.01 11.56 8.34
C GLY A 88 -0.58 10.38 9.23
N ASN A 89 -1.30 9.25 9.15
CA ASN A 89 -0.97 8.05 9.90
C ASN A 89 0.25 7.36 9.30
N VAL A 90 1.12 6.86 10.17
CA VAL A 90 2.29 6.04 9.81
C VAL A 90 2.26 4.76 10.63
N TYR A 91 2.68 3.66 10.01
CA TYR A 91 2.64 2.33 10.59
C TYR A 91 3.98 1.64 10.42
N THR A 92 4.39 0.91 11.46
CA THR A 92 5.53 -0.02 11.36
C THR A 92 5.04 -1.36 10.82
N VAL A 93 5.73 -1.87 9.81
CA VAL A 93 5.47 -3.16 9.19
C VAL A 93 6.64 -4.07 9.50
N ALA A 94 6.45 -5.03 10.41
CA ALA A 94 7.47 -6.03 10.71
C ALA A 94 7.74 -6.92 9.48
N GLN A 95 8.88 -7.62 9.45
CA GLN A 95 9.09 -8.70 8.50
C GLN A 95 7.97 -9.75 8.62
N GLY A 96 7.35 -10.11 7.50
CA GLY A 96 6.16 -10.95 7.42
C GLY A 96 4.84 -10.25 7.79
N GLY A 97 4.89 -8.99 8.24
CA GLY A 97 3.73 -8.16 8.52
C GLY A 97 3.02 -7.71 7.24
N ARG A 98 1.77 -7.26 7.39
CA ARG A 98 0.91 -6.88 6.26
C ARG A 98 0.36 -5.46 6.41
N VAL A 99 0.26 -4.78 5.28
CA VAL A 99 -0.46 -3.53 5.08
C VAL A 99 -1.27 -3.64 3.80
N GLY A 100 -2.18 -2.72 3.54
CA GLY A 100 -2.93 -2.73 2.29
C GLY A 100 -3.51 -1.38 1.93
N VAL A 101 -4.08 -1.34 0.74
CA VAL A 101 -4.91 -0.23 0.25
C VAL A 101 -6.20 -0.78 -0.31
N THR A 102 -7.18 0.10 -0.44
CA THR A 102 -8.43 -0.17 -1.13
C THR A 102 -8.50 0.71 -2.37
N LEU A 103 -8.76 0.08 -3.53
CA LEU A 103 -9.15 0.77 -4.75
C LEU A 103 -10.66 0.83 -4.82
N THR A 104 -11.21 2.02 -5.01
CA THR A 104 -12.64 2.25 -5.20
C THR A 104 -12.85 2.73 -6.63
N ALA A 105 -13.37 1.85 -7.48
CA ALA A 105 -13.60 2.11 -8.90
C ALA A 105 -15.08 2.32 -9.17
N GLU A 106 -15.44 3.51 -9.64
CA GLU A 106 -16.81 3.81 -10.04
C GLU A 106 -17.12 3.20 -11.41
N SER A 107 -18.40 2.87 -11.64
CA SER A 107 -18.88 2.41 -12.94
C SER A 107 -18.51 3.42 -14.03
N THR A 108 -17.87 2.92 -15.09
CA THR A 108 -17.55 3.71 -16.29
C THR A 108 -18.73 3.82 -17.25
N ASP A 109 -19.78 3.02 -17.05
CA ASP A 109 -20.90 2.92 -17.98
C ASP A 109 -21.74 4.21 -18.01
N GLY A 110 -21.87 4.80 -19.20
CA GLY A 110 -22.67 6.01 -19.40
C GLY A 110 -22.04 7.30 -18.86
N VAL A 111 -20.78 7.26 -18.43
CA VAL A 111 -20.02 8.44 -17.98
C VAL A 111 -19.61 9.28 -19.19
N ASP A 112 -20.03 10.55 -19.21
CA ASP A 112 -19.70 11.47 -20.31
C ASP A 112 -18.18 11.69 -20.41
N GLY A 113 -17.65 11.63 -21.63
CA GLY A 113 -16.21 11.72 -21.89
C GLY A 113 -15.38 10.49 -21.52
N CYS A 114 -15.96 9.45 -20.91
CA CYS A 114 -15.24 8.24 -20.55
C CYS A 114 -15.06 7.32 -21.76
N ASN A 115 -13.79 7.03 -22.09
CA ASN A 115 -13.44 5.91 -22.96
C ASN A 115 -12.98 4.73 -22.09
N PRO A 116 -13.86 3.77 -21.76
CA PRO A 116 -13.52 2.68 -20.85
C PRO A 116 -12.52 1.72 -21.47
N ALA A 117 -11.57 1.26 -20.66
CA ALA A 117 -10.67 0.17 -20.99
C ALA A 117 -10.42 -0.72 -19.77
N ASP A 118 -10.15 -1.99 -20.03
CA ASP A 118 -9.83 -2.96 -18.99
C ASP A 118 -8.31 -2.93 -18.73
N SER A 119 -7.91 -2.79 -17.48
CA SER A 119 -6.51 -2.92 -17.08
C SER A 119 -6.04 -4.38 -17.16
N GLU A 120 -4.74 -4.56 -17.33
CA GLU A 120 -4.06 -5.86 -17.29
C GLU A 120 -3.07 -5.92 -16.13
N LEU A 121 -2.39 -4.80 -15.88
CA LEU A 121 -1.40 -4.64 -14.82
C LEU A 121 -1.70 -3.36 -14.03
N VAL A 122 -1.43 -3.44 -12.73
CA VAL A 122 -1.43 -2.30 -11.84
C VAL A 122 -0.05 -2.14 -11.25
N ASP A 123 0.58 -1.00 -11.51
CA ASP A 123 1.85 -0.60 -10.94
C ASP A 123 1.61 0.28 -9.72
N ILE A 124 2.27 -0.06 -8.62
CA ILE A 124 2.10 0.57 -7.31
C ILE A 124 3.45 1.11 -6.89
N MET A 125 3.52 2.42 -6.78
CA MET A 125 4.74 3.16 -6.43
C MET A 125 4.48 3.98 -5.18
N PRO A 126 5.48 4.20 -4.33
CA PRO A 126 5.30 5.11 -3.23
C PRO A 126 5.27 6.56 -3.74
N GLU A 127 4.50 7.44 -3.10
CA GLU A 127 4.63 8.88 -3.35
C GLU A 127 5.94 9.47 -2.81
N ALA A 128 6.51 8.83 -1.79
CA ALA A 128 7.83 9.13 -1.27
C ALA A 128 8.49 7.84 -0.75
N GLY A 129 9.80 7.71 -0.90
CA GLY A 129 10.51 6.45 -0.65
C GLY A 129 11.01 5.82 -1.95
N SER A 130 11.22 4.50 -1.95
CA SER A 130 11.84 3.77 -3.06
C SER A 130 11.05 2.55 -3.49
N GLY A 131 11.40 2.07 -4.69
CA GLY A 131 10.86 0.85 -5.25
C GLY A 131 9.50 1.00 -5.90
N ALA A 132 9.05 -0.09 -6.48
CA ALA A 132 7.74 -0.26 -7.06
C ALA A 132 7.39 -1.75 -7.01
N THR A 133 6.10 -2.04 -6.99
CA THR A 133 5.59 -3.40 -7.13
C THR A 133 4.42 -3.40 -8.10
N SER A 134 4.15 -4.55 -8.71
CA SER A 134 3.11 -4.67 -9.72
C SER A 134 2.32 -5.96 -9.51
N LEU A 135 1.04 -5.93 -9.86
CA LEU A 135 0.18 -7.11 -9.83
C LEU A 135 -0.76 -7.11 -11.04
N GLN A 136 -1.19 -8.30 -11.44
CA GLN A 136 -2.22 -8.44 -12.46
C GLN A 136 -3.60 -8.15 -11.86
N LEU A 137 -4.30 -7.19 -12.44
CA LEU A 137 -5.67 -6.85 -12.06
C LEU A 137 -6.43 -6.41 -13.30
N THR A 138 -7.56 -7.05 -13.54
CA THR A 138 -8.54 -6.61 -14.53
C THR A 138 -9.58 -5.75 -13.85
N LEU A 139 -9.49 -4.44 -14.12
CA LEU A 139 -10.42 -3.43 -13.64
C LEU A 139 -10.76 -2.51 -14.80
N ARG A 140 -12.06 -2.25 -14.99
CA ARG A 140 -12.51 -1.31 -16.02
C ARG A 140 -12.35 0.11 -15.51
N VAL A 141 -11.59 0.92 -16.25
CA VAL A 141 -11.28 2.31 -15.88
C VAL A 141 -11.47 3.23 -17.10
N CYS A 142 -11.77 4.51 -16.86
CA CYS A 142 -11.77 5.53 -17.89
C CYS A 142 -10.33 5.88 -18.31
N GLN A 143 -10.06 5.85 -19.61
CA GLN A 143 -8.81 6.38 -20.17
C GLN A 143 -8.72 7.88 -19.93
N GLU A 144 -7.51 8.35 -19.58
CA GLU A 144 -7.17 9.78 -19.45
C GLU A 144 -8.03 10.57 -18.44
N MET A 145 -8.92 9.91 -17.70
CA MET A 145 -9.78 10.49 -16.68
C MET A 145 -9.79 9.64 -15.41
N PRO A 146 -9.75 10.27 -14.22
CA PRO A 146 -9.89 9.55 -12.96
C PRO A 146 -11.24 8.83 -12.87
N SER A 147 -11.19 7.53 -12.60
CA SER A 147 -12.37 6.67 -12.34
C SER A 147 -12.15 5.73 -11.16
N VAL A 148 -10.96 5.78 -10.56
CA VAL A 148 -10.56 4.98 -9.42
C VAL A 148 -9.94 5.89 -8.37
N SER A 149 -10.38 5.77 -7.12
CA SER A 149 -9.67 6.32 -5.97
C SER A 149 -8.89 5.23 -5.23
N VAL A 150 -7.83 5.63 -4.54
CA VAL A 150 -7.02 4.75 -3.68
C VAL A 150 -6.99 5.29 -2.25
N SER A 151 -7.22 4.42 -1.27
CA SER A 151 -7.09 4.73 0.15
C SER A 151 -5.62 4.95 0.55
N PRO A 152 -5.33 5.57 1.71
CA PRO A 152 -3.99 5.51 2.27
C PRO A 152 -3.64 4.06 2.64
N PHE A 153 -2.37 3.80 2.91
CA PHE A 153 -1.93 2.52 3.48
C PHE A 153 -2.56 2.32 4.85
N GLU A 154 -3.08 1.11 5.10
CA GLU A 154 -3.67 0.71 6.38
C GLU A 154 -3.16 -0.67 6.83
N PRO A 155 -3.06 -0.94 8.14
CA PRO A 155 -2.76 -2.28 8.65
C PRO A 155 -3.80 -3.32 8.22
N ARG A 156 -3.38 -4.56 8.02
CA ARG A 156 -4.24 -5.71 7.67
C ARG A 156 -4.13 -6.83 8.70
#